data_AF-A0A0E9XUL4-F1
#
_entry.id   AF-A0A0E9XUL4-F1
#
_cell.length_a   1.000
_cell.length_b   1.000
_cell.length_c   1.000
_cell.angle_alpha   90.00
_cell.angle_beta   90.00
_cell.angle_gamma   90.00
#
_symmetry.space_group_name_H-M   'P 1'
#
loop_
_entity.id
_entity.type
_entity.pdbx_description
1 polymer ?
#
loop_
_entity_poly.entity_id
_entity_poly.type
_entity_poly.pdbx_seq_one_letter_code
_entity_poly.pdbx_strand_id
1 'polypeptide(L)' 'MSGDGSEDLDRTQNAGPALKLTVNRPFLFTIVEGNSDAILLLGRVTNPTQ' A
#
# COMPACT_ATOMS: atom_id res chain seq x y z
N MET A 1 -4.17 1.95 9.25
CA MET A 1 -4.75 1.69 7.91
C MET A 1 -6.20 1.32 8.15
N SER A 2 -7.13 2.11 7.62
CA SER A 2 -8.57 1.86 7.74
C SER A 2 -9.04 1.18 6.45
N GLY A 3 -9.99 0.24 6.55
CA GLY A 3 -10.56 -0.47 5.39
C GLY A 3 -11.55 0.37 4.58
N ASP A 4 -11.51 1.69 4.71
CA ASP A 4 -12.42 2.62 4.04
C ASP A 4 -11.68 3.28 2.88
N GLY A 5 -12.11 2.95 1.67
CA GLY A 5 -11.60 3.47 0.41
C GLY A 5 -12.71 3.42 -0.61
N SER A 6 -12.73 4.37 -1.56
CA SER A 6 -13.77 4.41 -2.59
C SER A 6 -13.78 3.11 -3.40
N GLU A 7 -14.94 2.46 -3.47
CA GLU A 7 -15.18 1.31 -4.33
C GLU A 7 -15.07 1.76 -5.79
N ASP A 8 -14.04 1.31 -6.53
CA ASP A 8 -14.15 0.60 -7.82
C ASP A 8 -12.79 0.52 -8.54
N LEU A 9 -12.39 -0.69 -8.96
CA LEU A 9 -12.42 -1.06 -10.38
C LEU A 9 -12.11 -2.55 -10.50
N ASP A 10 -13.14 -3.31 -10.83
CA ASP A 10 -13.07 -4.62 -11.46
C ASP A 10 -12.36 -4.50 -12.82
N ARG A 11 -11.03 -4.30 -12.78
CA ARG A 11 -10.18 -4.62 -13.92
C ARG A 11 -9.84 -6.07 -13.77
N THR A 12 -10.52 -6.91 -14.53
CA THR A 12 -10.13 -8.30 -14.77
C THR A 12 -8.68 -8.30 -15.27
N GLN A 13 -7.73 -8.41 -14.34
CA GLN A 13 -6.33 -8.55 -14.62
C GLN A 13 -6.16 -10.00 -15.10
N ASN A 14 -6.07 -10.18 -16.42
CA ASN A 14 -5.50 -11.39 -17.00
C ASN A 14 -4.07 -11.55 -16.44
N ALA A 15 -3.93 -12.24 -15.32
CA ALA A 15 -2.67 -12.39 -14.63
C ALA A 15 -2.57 -13.83 -14.15
N GLY A 16 -1.35 -14.38 -14.18
CA GLY A 16 -1.05 -15.70 -13.64
C GLY A 16 -1.38 -15.83 -12.15
N PRO A 17 -0.90 -16.88 -11.45
CA PRO A 17 -1.24 -17.07 -10.05
C PRO A 17 -0.95 -15.80 -9.23
N ALA A 18 -1.97 -15.33 -8.50
CA ALA A 18 -1.88 -14.12 -7.71
C ALA A 18 -0.70 -14.20 -6.73
N LEU A 19 0.15 -13.17 -6.73
CA LEU A 19 1.24 -13.10 -5.77
C LEU A 19 0.65 -12.83 -4.38
N LYS A 20 0.85 -13.77 -3.45
CA LYS A 20 0.49 -13.56 -2.05
C LYS A 20 1.45 -12.54 -1.42
N LEU A 21 1.03 -11.29 -1.31
CA LEU A 21 1.73 -10.27 -0.54
C LEU A 21 1.27 -10.32 0.93
N THR A 22 2.23 -10.34 1.87
CA THR A 22 1.93 -10.30 3.31
C THR A 22 2.90 -9.33 3.99
N VAL A 23 2.35 -8.33 4.69
CA VAL A 23 3.11 -7.31 5.43
C VAL A 23 2.90 -7.52 6.93
N ASN A 24 3.70 -8.39 7.54
CA ASN A 24 3.55 -8.85 8.93
C ASN A 24 4.85 -8.77 9.77
N ARG A 25 5.79 -7.93 9.35
CA ARG A 25 7.08 -7.66 10.01
C ARG A 25 7.47 -6.20 9.77
N PRO A 26 8.44 -5.62 10.51
CA PRO A 26 8.81 -4.22 10.33
C PRO A 26 9.07 -3.84 8.86
N PHE A 27 8.50 -2.71 8.43
CA PHE A 27 8.53 -2.28 7.03
C PHE A 27 8.69 -0.76 6.92
N LEU A 28 9.22 -0.33 5.77
CA LEU A 28 9.27 1.06 5.36
C LEU A 28 8.10 1.36 4.43
N PHE A 29 7.60 2.58 4.46
CA PHE A 29 6.59 3.04 3.51
C PHE A 29 6.88 4.49 3.10
N THR A 30 6.42 4.83 1.90
CA THR A 30 6.37 6.21 1.42
C THR A 30 5.00 6.47 0.83
N ILE A 31 4.49 7.69 1.00
CA ILE A 31 3.32 8.20 0.28
C ILE A 31 3.86 9.21 -0.72
N VAL A 32 3.54 9.01 -1.99
CA VAL A 32 4.03 9.83 -3.10
C VAL A 32 2.83 10.49 -3.78
N GLU A 33 2.97 11.79 -4.09
CA GLU A 33 2.00 12.52 -4.90
C GLU A 33 2.15 12.11 -6.37
N GLY A 34 1.06 11.69 -7.00
CA GLY A 34 1.12 10.99 -8.29
C GLY A 34 1.50 11.83 -9.51
N ASN A 35 1.47 13.17 -9.44
CA ASN A 35 1.80 14.03 -10.57
C ASN A 35 3.25 14.55 -10.55
N SER A 36 3.77 14.87 -9.36
CA SER A 36 5.09 15.47 -9.17
C SER A 36 6.13 14.51 -8.60
N ASP A 37 5.71 13.29 -8.26
CA ASP A 37 6.50 12.30 -7.52
C ASP A 37 7.04 12.82 -6.18
N ALA A 38 6.44 13.89 -5.64
CA ALA A 38 6.83 14.44 -4.37
C ALA A 38 6.53 13.44 -3.24
N ILE A 39 7.53 13.20 -2.38
CA ILE A 39 7.35 12.40 -1.16
C ILE A 39 6.53 13.22 -0.17
N LEU A 40 5.29 12.82 0.04
CA LEU A 40 4.39 13.43 1.02
C LEU A 40 4.65 12.91 2.43
N LEU A 41 4.99 11.62 2.54
CA LEU A 41 5.29 10.99 3.82
C LEU A 41 6.32 9.89 3.64
N LEU A 42 7.29 9.82 4.55
CA LEU A 42 8.26 8.73 4.63
C LEU A 42 8.26 8.21 6.07
N GLY A 43 8.12 6.89 6.22
CA GLY A 43 8.00 6.31 7.55
C GLY A 43 8.43 4.86 7.63
N ARG A 44 8.52 4.39 8.87
CA ARG A 44 8.81 3.00 9.20
C ARG A 44 7.81 2.53 10.25
N VAL A 45 7.18 1.39 10.02
CA VAL A 45 6.39 0.70 11.03
C VAL A 45 7.25 -0.38 11.65
N THR A 46 7.57 -0.25 12.93
CA THR A 46 8.27 -1.29 13.71
C THR A 46 7.34 -2.02 14.67
N ASN A 47 6.31 -1.34 15.15
CA ASN A 47 5.23 -1.90 15.96
C ASN A 47 3.92 -1.18 15.60
N PRO A 48 2.90 -1.86 15.05
CA PRO A 48 1.67 -1.23 14.57
C PRO A 48 0.67 -0.84 15.68
N THR A 49 0.91 -1.24 16.94
CA THR A 49 0.00 -0.96 18.07
C THR A 49 0.58 -0.02 19.12
N GLN A 50 1.79 0.51 18.88
CA GLN A 50 2.36 1.61 19.67
C GLN A 50 1.88 2.95 19.14
#